data_AF-A0A7C4KQG3-F1
#
_entry.id   AF-A0A7C4KQG3-F1
#
_cell.length_a   1.000
_cell.length_b   1.000
_cell.length_c   1.000
_cell.angle_alpha   90.00
_cell.angle_beta   90.00
_cell.angle_gamma   90.00
#
_symmetry.space_group_name_H-M   'P 1'
#
loop_
_entity.id
_entity.type
_entity.pdbx_description
1 polymer ?
#
loop_
_entity_poly.entity_id
_entity_poly.type
_entity_poly.pdbx_seq_one_letter_code
_entity_poly.pdbx_strand_id
1 'polypeptide(L)'
;MRIVKFFVLGCLVLAGSARADEESAPPLIGDVVNGGKLYRANCAVCHGYDGSGQGPAAKILGKARPADHRDGSVMNSLDDRMLFGRIREGCRGANCAATMPAFADLDTLEIWDLVAFLRSLHLPLQAFFPQVDQYLVKRYTVGQIGPDEFKAGQLERIQKFAGKVDPKDLSQTTFTLFRADPRRASPELVPQEPRRLAELTKDNKLGYVFFMDFIDPRGARIPVGLALDPNFTITHLVAAGGDPGRVNELNTRFQKFIGLGKRGDKPEFATADKKDKIQAAFDVAVRRLYTIAVEAANAYEFEEKDRSWADGTF
;
A
#
# COMPACT_ATOMS: atom_id res chain seq x y z
N MET A 1 11.34 66.17 -53.56
CA MET A 1 11.46 64.77 -54.00
C MET A 1 12.31 64.01 -52.99
N ARG A 2 11.69 63.28 -52.05
CA ARG A 2 12.35 62.37 -51.10
C ARG A 2 11.39 61.20 -50.88
N ILE A 3 11.83 60.02 -51.30
CA ILE A 3 11.10 58.76 -51.26
C ILE A 3 11.22 58.21 -49.83
N VAL A 4 10.09 57.98 -49.15
CA VAL A 4 10.05 57.23 -47.89
C VAL A 4 9.49 55.85 -48.20
N LYS A 5 10.35 54.82 -48.16
CA LYS A 5 9.95 53.41 -48.27
C LYS A 5 9.45 52.95 -46.91
N PHE A 6 8.16 52.60 -46.80
CA PHE A 6 7.63 51.84 -45.67
C PHE A 6 7.88 50.34 -45.91
N PHE A 7 8.62 49.71 -45.01
CA PHE A 7 8.79 48.26 -44.95
C PHE A 7 7.62 47.68 -44.15
N VAL A 8 6.86 46.76 -44.75
CA VAL A 8 5.82 45.97 -44.09
C VAL A 8 6.50 44.87 -43.27
N LEU A 9 6.37 44.92 -41.96
CA LEU A 9 6.77 43.82 -41.08
C LEU A 9 5.56 42.91 -40.87
N GLY A 10 5.56 41.74 -41.54
CA GLY A 10 4.57 40.70 -41.36
C GLY A 10 4.73 40.05 -39.98
N CYS A 11 3.66 40.06 -39.19
CA CYS A 11 3.59 39.36 -37.91
C CYS A 11 3.09 37.92 -38.18
N LEU A 12 4.02 36.96 -38.23
CA LEU A 12 3.69 35.54 -38.30
C LEU A 12 3.23 35.09 -36.90
N VAL A 13 1.92 34.88 -36.72
CA VAL A 13 1.38 34.27 -35.50
C VAL A 13 1.58 32.76 -35.61
N LEU A 14 2.63 32.25 -34.99
CA LEU A 14 2.79 30.82 -34.72
C LEU A 14 1.77 30.43 -33.64
N ALA A 15 0.68 29.78 -34.04
CA ALA A 15 -0.21 29.09 -33.11
C ALA A 15 0.53 27.88 -32.52
N GLY A 16 1.22 28.09 -31.40
CA GLY A 16 1.73 27.01 -30.56
C GLY A 16 0.54 26.31 -29.91
N SER A 17 0.30 25.05 -30.29
CA SER A 17 -0.63 24.17 -29.58
C SER A 17 -0.14 23.97 -28.14
N ALA A 18 -0.74 24.72 -27.21
CA ALA A 18 -0.60 24.48 -25.79
C ALA A 18 -1.29 23.15 -25.45
N ARG A 19 -0.53 22.05 -25.48
CA ARG A 19 -0.81 20.90 -24.63
C ARG A 19 -0.21 21.19 -23.26
N ALA A 20 -0.90 22.05 -22.51
CA ALA A 20 -0.62 22.30 -21.12
C ALA A 20 -1.76 21.68 -20.30
N ASP A 21 -1.38 20.68 -19.50
CA ASP A 21 -1.88 20.48 -18.14
C ASP A 21 -3.31 19.95 -17.92
N GLU A 22 -3.66 18.80 -18.49
CA GLU A 22 -4.75 17.96 -17.92
C GLU A 22 -4.31 17.23 -16.63
N GLU A 23 -3.03 17.30 -16.28
CA GLU A 23 -2.41 16.64 -15.12
C GLU A 23 -2.47 17.48 -13.83
N SER A 24 -2.95 18.73 -13.90
CA SER A 24 -2.85 19.71 -12.81
C SER A 24 -4.17 20.01 -12.05
N ALA A 25 -5.30 19.45 -12.47
CA ALA A 25 -6.54 19.61 -11.72
C ALA A 25 -6.41 18.90 -10.36
N PRO A 26 -6.67 19.59 -9.22
CA PRO A 26 -6.64 18.94 -7.92
C PRO A 26 -7.63 17.76 -7.94
N PRO A 27 -7.27 16.62 -7.34
CA PRO A 27 -8.17 15.47 -7.30
C PRO A 27 -9.50 15.90 -6.67
N LEU A 28 -10.61 15.52 -7.30
CA LEU A 28 -11.93 15.76 -6.72
C LEU A 28 -12.01 14.99 -5.40
N ILE A 29 -12.19 15.73 -4.30
CA ILE A 29 -12.36 15.12 -2.98
C ILE A 29 -13.83 14.74 -2.85
N GLY A 30 -14.11 13.44 -2.83
CA GLY A 30 -15.47 12.93 -2.62
C GLY A 30 -15.96 13.07 -1.17
N ASP A 31 -17.29 13.10 -1.01
CA ASP A 31 -17.98 13.01 0.27
C ASP A 31 -18.12 11.55 0.72
N VAL A 32 -17.36 11.19 1.75
CA VAL A 32 -17.37 9.87 2.39
C VAL A 32 -18.78 9.45 2.86
N VAL A 33 -19.59 10.38 3.35
CA VAL A 33 -20.95 10.09 3.87
C VAL A 33 -21.89 9.74 2.72
N ASN A 34 -21.85 10.50 1.62
CA ASN A 34 -22.63 10.17 0.44
C ASN A 34 -22.13 8.88 -0.22
N GLY A 35 -20.81 8.71 -0.33
CA GLY A 35 -20.18 7.49 -0.81
C GLY A 35 -20.62 6.25 -0.06
N GLY A 36 -20.75 6.34 1.27
CA GLY A 36 -21.29 5.24 2.09
C GLY A 36 -22.76 4.90 1.78
N LYS A 37 -23.60 5.88 1.42
CA LYS A 37 -24.98 5.62 0.97
C LYS A 37 -24.98 4.92 -0.38
N LEU A 38 -24.22 5.44 -1.35
CA LEU A 38 -24.07 4.87 -2.68
C LEU A 38 -23.51 3.43 -2.62
N TYR A 39 -22.51 3.19 -1.78
CA TYR A 39 -21.89 1.88 -1.61
C TYR A 39 -22.90 0.84 -1.08
N ARG A 40 -23.74 1.22 -0.11
CA ARG A 40 -24.80 0.34 0.40
C ARG A 40 -25.84 0.01 -0.66
N ALA A 41 -26.20 0.98 -1.50
CA ALA A 41 -27.18 0.80 -2.56
C ALA A 41 -26.65 -0.07 -3.71
N ASN A 42 -25.38 0.10 -4.08
CA ASN A 42 -24.84 -0.41 -5.34
C ASN A 42 -23.81 -1.56 -5.18
N CYS A 43 -23.02 -1.56 -4.10
CA CYS A 43 -21.82 -2.39 -3.98
C CYS A 43 -21.95 -3.50 -2.92
N ALA A 44 -22.68 -3.23 -1.83
CA ALA A 44 -22.72 -4.09 -0.63
C ALA A 44 -23.31 -5.48 -0.87
N VAL A 45 -24.15 -5.66 -1.90
CA VAL A 45 -24.69 -6.99 -2.26
C VAL A 45 -23.59 -8.01 -2.59
N CYS A 46 -22.50 -7.55 -3.19
CA CYS A 46 -21.33 -8.37 -3.51
C CYS A 46 -20.22 -8.17 -2.48
N HIS A 47 -19.86 -6.92 -2.16
CA HIS A 47 -18.70 -6.62 -1.34
C HIS A 47 -18.97 -6.59 0.17
N GLY A 48 -20.22 -6.77 0.61
CA GLY A 48 -20.62 -6.69 2.01
C GLY A 48 -20.75 -5.25 2.51
N TYR A 49 -21.58 -5.04 3.53
CA TYR A 49 -21.82 -3.70 4.12
C TYR A 49 -20.57 -3.09 4.77
N ASP A 50 -19.67 -3.93 5.24
CA ASP A 50 -18.40 -3.57 5.87
C ASP A 50 -17.22 -3.56 4.89
N GLY A 51 -17.45 -3.93 3.62
CA GLY A 51 -16.40 -4.05 2.62
C GLY A 51 -15.57 -5.32 2.67
N SER A 52 -15.95 -6.31 3.48
CA SER A 52 -15.21 -7.57 3.66
C SER A 52 -15.10 -8.49 2.43
N GLY A 53 -15.78 -8.17 1.33
CA GLY A 53 -15.92 -9.07 0.18
C GLY A 53 -16.87 -10.25 0.45
N GLN A 54 -17.61 -10.24 1.57
CA GLN A 54 -18.50 -11.32 2.01
C GLN A 54 -19.98 -10.97 1.87
N GLY A 55 -20.35 -10.18 0.86
CA GLY A 55 -21.74 -9.84 0.59
C GLY A 55 -22.60 -11.08 0.27
N PRO A 56 -23.93 -10.98 0.36
CA PRO A 56 -24.83 -12.10 0.07
C PRO A 56 -24.56 -12.81 -1.27
N ALA A 57 -24.18 -12.06 -2.31
CA ALA A 57 -23.85 -12.60 -3.62
C ALA A 57 -22.42 -13.16 -3.73
N ALA A 58 -21.51 -12.88 -2.80
CA ALA A 58 -20.12 -13.35 -2.88
C ALA A 58 -20.01 -14.88 -2.90
N LYS A 59 -20.95 -15.58 -2.25
CA LYS A 59 -20.95 -17.05 -2.17
C LYS A 59 -21.14 -17.71 -3.54
N ILE A 60 -21.91 -17.09 -4.44
CA ILE A 60 -22.24 -17.64 -5.76
C ILE A 60 -21.21 -17.27 -6.84
N LEU A 61 -20.27 -16.36 -6.54
CA LEU A 61 -19.23 -15.92 -7.51
C LEU A 61 -17.99 -16.83 -7.54
N GLY A 62 -17.91 -17.87 -6.69
CA GLY A 62 -16.85 -18.88 -6.75
C GLY A 62 -15.44 -18.30 -6.63
N LYS A 63 -14.62 -18.45 -7.68
CA LYS A 63 -13.25 -17.89 -7.75
C LYS A 63 -13.22 -16.38 -8.03
N ALA A 64 -14.33 -15.82 -8.50
CA ALA A 64 -14.51 -14.39 -8.77
C ALA A 64 -15.04 -13.63 -7.55
N ARG A 65 -14.65 -14.06 -6.34
CA ARG A 65 -15.09 -13.38 -5.11
C ARG A 65 -14.58 -11.94 -5.09
N PRO A 66 -15.41 -10.99 -4.62
CA PRO A 66 -14.98 -9.60 -4.50
C PRO A 66 -13.80 -9.47 -3.52
N ALA A 67 -12.91 -8.52 -3.79
CA ALA A 67 -11.80 -8.20 -2.89
C ALA A 67 -12.32 -7.63 -1.56
N ASP A 68 -11.56 -7.84 -0.49
CA ASP A 68 -11.78 -7.18 0.80
C ASP A 68 -11.27 -5.73 0.70
N HIS A 69 -12.19 -4.77 0.70
CA HIS A 69 -11.87 -3.34 0.64
C HIS A 69 -11.25 -2.79 1.94
N ARG A 70 -11.16 -3.62 2.98
CA ARG A 70 -10.46 -3.28 4.22
C ARG A 70 -8.99 -3.68 4.17
N ASP A 71 -8.60 -4.50 3.20
CA ASP A 71 -7.22 -4.96 3.02
C ASP A 71 -6.35 -3.83 2.47
N GLY A 72 -5.56 -3.23 3.36
CA GLY A 72 -4.62 -2.18 2.99
C GLY A 72 -3.56 -2.63 1.98
N SER A 73 -3.24 -3.93 1.89
CA SER A 73 -2.30 -4.44 0.88
C SER A 73 -2.85 -4.33 -0.52
N VAL A 74 -4.16 -4.52 -0.69
CA VAL A 74 -4.84 -4.42 -1.97
C VAL A 74 -5.18 -2.97 -2.27
N MET A 75 -5.83 -2.29 -1.32
CA MET A 75 -6.39 -0.97 -1.59
C MET A 75 -5.30 0.10 -1.76
N ASN A 76 -4.22 0.09 -0.98
CA ASN A 76 -3.13 1.04 -1.19
C ASN A 76 -2.31 0.74 -2.47
N SER A 77 -2.43 -0.46 -3.06
CA SER A 77 -1.79 -0.81 -4.35
C SER A 77 -2.52 -0.25 -5.57
N LEU A 78 -3.65 0.42 -5.36
CA LEU A 78 -4.49 1.00 -6.39
C LEU A 78 -4.49 2.50 -6.15
N ASP A 79 -4.19 3.31 -7.15
CA ASP A 79 -4.43 4.75 -7.05
C ASP A 79 -5.93 5.07 -7.22
N ASP A 80 -6.31 6.30 -6.89
CA ASP A 80 -7.71 6.71 -6.94
C ASP A 80 -8.30 6.70 -8.35
N ARG A 81 -7.49 6.97 -9.38
CA ARG A 81 -7.94 6.94 -10.78
C ARG A 81 -8.21 5.50 -11.23
N MET A 82 -7.41 4.54 -10.76
CA MET A 82 -7.66 3.12 -10.97
C MET A 82 -8.97 2.67 -10.30
N LEU A 83 -9.25 3.13 -9.07
CA LEU A 83 -10.51 2.83 -8.39
C LEU A 83 -11.70 3.46 -9.12
N PHE A 84 -11.59 4.74 -9.48
CA PHE A 84 -12.59 5.45 -10.27
C PHE A 84 -12.90 4.72 -11.58
N GLY A 85 -11.86 4.36 -12.35
CA GLY A 85 -12.00 3.63 -13.61
C GLY A 85 -12.69 2.28 -13.43
N ARG A 86 -12.32 1.50 -12.40
CA ARG A 86 -12.95 0.20 -12.08
C ARG A 86 -14.43 0.32 -11.73
N ILE A 87 -14.84 1.39 -11.04
CA ILE A 87 -16.25 1.63 -10.73
C ILE A 87 -17.00 2.01 -12.00
N ARG A 88 -16.48 2.97 -12.76
CA ARG A 88 -17.13 3.49 -13.98
C ARG A 88 -17.27 2.43 -15.07
N GLU A 89 -16.21 1.67 -15.33
CA GLU A 89 -16.09 0.79 -16.49
C GLU A 89 -16.33 -0.68 -16.12
N GLY A 90 -16.42 -0.99 -14.83
CA GLY A 90 -16.41 -2.36 -14.32
C GLY A 90 -15.02 -2.98 -14.45
N CYS A 91 -14.95 -4.30 -14.41
CA CYS A 91 -13.69 -5.03 -14.53
C CYS A 91 -13.67 -6.01 -15.68
N ARG A 92 -12.55 -6.06 -16.41
CA ARG A 92 -12.24 -7.09 -17.41
C ARG A 92 -10.76 -7.50 -17.30
N GLY A 93 -10.46 -8.79 -17.10
CA GLY A 93 -9.11 -9.34 -17.19
C GLY A 93 -8.55 -9.96 -15.89
N ALA A 94 -7.22 -10.08 -15.81
CA ALA A 94 -6.52 -10.89 -14.78
C ALA A 94 -6.53 -10.28 -13.36
N ASN A 95 -6.76 -8.97 -13.23
CA ASN A 95 -6.59 -8.24 -11.96
C ASN A 95 -7.90 -7.81 -11.29
N CYS A 96 -9.04 -8.23 -11.84
CA CYS A 96 -10.36 -8.05 -11.25
C CYS A 96 -11.35 -8.97 -11.98
N ALA A 97 -12.30 -9.55 -11.25
CA ALA A 97 -13.22 -10.51 -11.85
C ALA A 97 -14.08 -9.84 -12.95
N ALA A 98 -14.16 -10.49 -14.12
CA ALA A 98 -15.01 -10.06 -15.24
C ALA A 98 -16.52 -9.96 -14.88
N THR A 99 -16.88 -10.36 -13.66
CA THR A 99 -18.22 -10.32 -13.08
C THR A 99 -18.55 -9.00 -12.39
N MET A 100 -17.60 -8.08 -12.17
CA MET A 100 -17.91 -6.76 -11.61
C MET A 100 -18.48 -5.86 -12.73
N PRO A 101 -19.76 -5.44 -12.64
CA PRO A 101 -20.41 -4.64 -13.67
C PRO A 101 -19.86 -3.21 -13.70
N ALA A 102 -20.10 -2.52 -14.81
CA ALA A 102 -19.91 -1.07 -14.91
C ALA A 102 -21.06 -0.35 -14.21
N PHE A 103 -20.76 0.70 -13.46
CA PHE A 103 -21.76 1.57 -12.82
C PHE A 103 -21.91 2.87 -13.60
N ALA A 104 -22.25 2.75 -14.90
CA ALA A 104 -22.30 3.87 -15.84
C ALA A 104 -23.43 4.88 -15.55
N ASP A 105 -24.41 4.50 -14.73
CA ASP A 105 -25.53 5.37 -14.32
C ASP A 105 -25.13 6.35 -13.20
N LEU A 106 -23.98 6.13 -12.54
CA LEU A 106 -23.44 7.07 -11.55
C LEU A 106 -22.65 8.17 -12.25
N ASP A 107 -22.83 9.41 -11.79
CA ASP A 107 -22.07 10.54 -12.31
C ASP A 107 -20.62 10.57 -11.78
N THR A 108 -19.81 11.50 -12.32
CA THR A 108 -18.40 11.60 -11.93
C THR A 108 -18.22 11.95 -10.45
N LEU A 109 -19.07 12.80 -9.87
CA LEU A 109 -18.98 13.20 -8.47
C LEU A 109 -19.38 12.03 -7.55
N GLU A 110 -20.44 11.31 -7.90
CA GLU A 110 -20.89 10.12 -7.17
C GLU A 110 -19.83 9.02 -7.13
N ILE A 111 -19.08 8.83 -8.23
CA ILE A 111 -17.97 7.87 -8.25
C ILE A 111 -16.81 8.35 -7.36
N TRP A 112 -16.49 9.64 -7.34
CA TRP A 112 -15.48 10.18 -6.41
C TRP A 112 -15.91 10.05 -4.95
N ASP A 113 -17.19 10.21 -4.63
CA ASP A 113 -17.74 9.92 -3.30
C ASP A 113 -17.53 8.45 -2.91
N LEU A 114 -17.79 7.52 -3.84
CA LEU A 114 -17.50 6.10 -3.64
C LEU A 114 -16.00 5.85 -3.38
N VAL A 115 -15.11 6.47 -4.15
CA VAL A 115 -13.66 6.36 -3.93
C VAL A 115 -13.28 6.86 -2.53
N ALA A 116 -13.79 8.02 -2.11
CA ALA A 116 -13.57 8.55 -0.76
C ALA A 116 -14.05 7.59 0.33
N PHE A 117 -15.23 6.97 0.14
CA PHE A 117 -15.73 5.96 1.06
C PHE A 117 -14.85 4.71 1.09
N LEU A 118 -14.40 4.19 -0.06
CA LEU A 118 -13.48 3.05 -0.12
C LEU A 118 -12.18 3.31 0.65
N ARG A 119 -11.61 4.53 0.54
CA ARG A 119 -10.42 4.94 1.31
C ARG A 119 -10.63 4.97 2.81
N SER A 120 -11.87 5.14 3.27
CA SER A 120 -12.21 5.09 4.69
C SER A 120 -12.25 3.68 5.28
N LEU A 121 -12.27 2.63 4.45
CA LEU A 121 -12.44 1.24 4.90
C LEU A 121 -11.13 0.54 5.28
N HIS A 122 -9.98 1.12 4.92
CA HIS A 122 -8.66 0.54 5.17
C HIS A 122 -7.73 1.56 5.83
N LEU A 123 -6.63 1.09 6.42
CA LEU A 123 -5.58 1.97 6.91
C LEU A 123 -4.81 2.59 5.72
N PRO A 124 -4.73 3.93 5.61
CA PRO A 124 -3.95 4.60 4.57
C PRO A 124 -2.46 4.64 4.94
N LEU A 125 -1.57 4.76 3.96
CA LEU A 125 -0.11 4.84 4.19
C LEU A 125 0.30 6.05 5.05
N GLN A 126 -0.45 7.15 4.93
CA GLN A 126 -0.31 8.41 5.67
C GLN A 126 -0.56 8.23 7.16
N ALA A 127 -1.32 7.21 7.57
CA ALA A 127 -1.52 6.89 8.98
C ALA A 127 -0.22 6.41 9.66
N PHE A 128 0.74 5.92 8.87
CA PHE A 128 2.04 5.45 9.36
C PHE A 128 3.14 6.49 9.14
N PHE A 129 3.08 7.22 8.01
CA PHE A 129 4.04 8.26 7.68
C PHE A 129 3.31 9.47 7.10
N PRO A 130 2.89 10.44 7.94
CA PRO A 130 2.13 11.61 7.48
C PRO A 130 2.83 12.45 6.40
N GLN A 131 4.16 12.38 6.37
CA GLN A 131 5.04 13.08 5.42
C GLN A 131 5.29 12.31 4.12
N VAL A 132 4.65 11.16 3.92
CA VAL A 132 4.74 10.42 2.65
C VAL A 132 4.10 11.25 1.55
N ASP A 133 4.72 11.21 0.37
CA ASP A 133 4.21 11.86 -0.84
C ASP A 133 4.31 10.95 -2.07
N GLN A 134 5.26 10.02 -2.07
CA GLN A 134 5.43 9.06 -3.16
C GLN A 134 5.68 7.69 -2.58
N TYR A 135 5.22 6.65 -3.27
CA TYR A 135 5.50 5.28 -2.85
C TYR A 135 5.61 4.31 -4.01
N LEU A 136 6.39 3.26 -3.79
CA LEU A 136 6.45 2.09 -4.65
C LEU A 136 5.69 0.94 -4.00
N VAL A 137 5.00 0.17 -4.82
CA VAL A 137 4.36 -1.07 -4.37
C VAL A 137 4.84 -2.24 -5.20
N LYS A 138 5.35 -3.26 -4.52
CA LYS A 138 5.80 -4.50 -5.15
C LYS A 138 5.47 -5.70 -4.27
N ARG A 139 5.17 -6.83 -4.91
CA ARG A 139 4.87 -8.08 -4.20
C ARG A 139 6.08 -9.00 -4.26
N TYR A 140 6.55 -9.41 -3.09
CA TYR A 140 7.72 -10.27 -2.93
C TYR A 140 7.33 -11.56 -2.25
N THR A 141 7.85 -12.68 -2.72
CA THR A 141 7.80 -13.94 -1.98
C THR A 141 9.17 -14.19 -1.36
N VAL A 142 9.21 -14.24 -0.03
CA VAL A 142 10.46 -14.50 0.71
C VAL A 142 11.08 -15.82 0.24
N GLY A 143 12.37 -15.80 -0.09
CA GLY A 143 13.11 -16.96 -0.59
C GLY A 143 12.98 -17.22 -2.10
N GLN A 144 12.36 -16.33 -2.88
CA GLN A 144 12.22 -16.50 -4.34
C GLN A 144 13.01 -15.49 -5.19
N ILE A 145 13.59 -14.45 -4.60
CA ILE A 145 14.27 -13.36 -5.32
C ILE A 145 15.75 -13.34 -4.94
N GLY A 146 16.61 -13.06 -5.92
CA GLY A 146 18.06 -13.00 -5.75
C GLY A 146 18.79 -14.34 -5.92
N PRO A 147 20.12 -14.36 -5.72
CA PRO A 147 20.95 -15.55 -5.85
C PRO A 147 20.60 -16.62 -4.81
N ASP A 148 21.00 -17.87 -5.06
CA ASP A 148 20.67 -19.02 -4.22
C ASP A 148 21.09 -18.84 -2.76
N GLU A 149 22.26 -18.26 -2.51
CA GLU A 149 22.75 -17.96 -1.15
C GLU A 149 21.83 -16.96 -0.42
N PHE A 150 21.36 -15.92 -1.11
CA PHE A 150 20.45 -14.94 -0.52
C PHE A 150 19.12 -15.61 -0.16
N LYS A 151 18.52 -16.35 -1.11
CA LYS A 151 17.27 -17.08 -0.90
C LYS A 151 17.37 -18.07 0.26
N ALA A 152 18.45 -18.86 0.31
CA ALA A 152 18.70 -19.81 1.40
C ALA A 152 18.81 -19.10 2.75
N GLY A 153 19.54 -17.98 2.81
CA GLY A 153 19.67 -17.17 4.02
C GLY A 153 18.34 -16.59 4.49
N GLN A 154 17.46 -16.16 3.58
CA GLN A 154 16.11 -15.72 3.96
C GLN A 154 15.31 -16.85 4.62
N LEU A 155 15.29 -18.02 3.97
CA LEU A 155 14.54 -19.19 4.47
C LEU A 155 15.07 -19.70 5.81
N GLU A 156 16.39 -19.66 6.03
CA GLU A 156 17.01 -19.99 7.31
C GLU A 156 16.53 -19.04 8.42
N ARG A 157 16.55 -17.72 8.17
CA ARG A 157 16.09 -16.73 9.15
C ARG A 157 14.59 -16.84 9.44
N ILE A 158 13.76 -17.10 8.43
CA ILE A 158 12.33 -17.39 8.62
C ILE A 158 12.15 -18.62 9.52
N GLN A 159 12.79 -19.75 9.18
CA GLN A 159 12.68 -20.97 9.97
C GLN A 159 13.14 -20.76 11.43
N LYS A 160 14.20 -19.97 11.63
CA LYS A 160 14.79 -19.69 12.94
C LYS A 160 13.94 -18.75 13.81
N PHE A 161 13.43 -17.66 13.25
CA PHE A 161 12.81 -16.58 14.05
C PHE A 161 11.28 -16.52 13.93
N ALA A 162 10.73 -16.91 12.78
CA ALA A 162 9.28 -16.99 12.52
C ALA A 162 8.73 -18.42 12.70
N GLY A 163 9.60 -19.43 12.74
CA GLY A 163 9.22 -20.83 12.88
C GLY A 163 8.57 -21.37 11.59
N LYS A 164 7.62 -22.30 11.74
CA LYS A 164 6.86 -22.83 10.60
C LYS A 164 5.85 -21.80 10.10
N VAL A 165 6.04 -21.31 8.88
CA VAL A 165 5.17 -20.34 8.20
C VAL A 165 4.47 -21.03 7.03
N ASP A 166 3.18 -20.73 6.81
CA ASP A 166 2.49 -21.17 5.59
C ASP A 166 3.15 -20.47 4.39
N PRO A 167 3.52 -21.18 3.32
CA PRO A 167 4.11 -20.55 2.14
C PRO A 167 3.31 -19.36 1.59
N LYS A 168 1.99 -19.35 1.75
CA LYS A 168 1.12 -18.22 1.34
C LYS A 168 1.37 -16.95 2.14
N ASP A 169 1.77 -17.10 3.41
CA ASP A 169 2.11 -16.00 4.30
C ASP A 169 3.54 -15.47 4.06
N LEU A 170 4.30 -16.04 3.11
CA LEU A 170 5.61 -15.53 2.70
C LEU A 170 5.54 -14.54 1.54
N SER A 171 4.39 -14.44 0.86
CA SER A 171 4.17 -13.49 -0.23
C SER A 171 3.59 -12.18 0.30
N GLN A 172 4.43 -11.16 0.43
CA GLN A 172 4.08 -9.87 1.02
C GLN A 172 4.08 -8.74 0.01
N THR A 173 3.06 -7.89 0.08
CA THR A 173 3.06 -6.60 -0.61
C THR A 173 3.87 -5.62 0.22
N THR A 174 4.95 -5.11 -0.35
CA THR A 174 5.87 -4.15 0.27
C THR A 174 5.60 -2.77 -0.31
N PHE A 175 5.20 -1.84 0.55
CA PHE A 175 5.10 -0.43 0.22
C PHE A 175 6.37 0.27 0.68
N THR A 176 7.16 0.80 -0.25
CA THR A 176 8.32 1.62 0.09
C THR A 176 7.96 3.08 -0.08
N LEU A 177 8.14 3.87 0.98
CA LEU A 177 7.60 5.22 1.09
C LEU A 177 8.71 6.26 1.00
N PHE A 178 8.41 7.36 0.31
CA PHE A 178 9.34 8.44 0.03
C PHE A 178 8.71 9.81 0.31
N ARG A 179 9.54 10.74 0.75
CA ARG A 179 9.21 12.16 0.92
C ARG A 179 9.67 12.91 -0.31
N ALA A 180 8.76 13.37 -1.17
CA ALA A 180 9.17 14.05 -2.39
C ALA A 180 8.07 14.90 -3.05
N ASP A 181 7.56 15.94 -2.37
CA ASP A 181 7.13 17.23 -2.95
C ASP A 181 6.23 17.96 -1.92
N PRO A 182 6.67 19.06 -1.29
CA PRO A 182 5.85 19.81 -0.34
C PRO A 182 4.65 20.53 -0.98
N ARG A 183 4.51 20.50 -2.31
CA ARG A 183 3.44 21.17 -3.06
C ARG A 183 2.31 20.24 -3.48
N ARG A 184 2.42 18.95 -3.19
CA ARG A 184 1.38 17.95 -3.51
C ARG A 184 0.48 17.72 -2.31
N ALA A 185 -0.80 17.52 -2.58
CA ALA A 185 -1.83 17.39 -1.55
C ALA A 185 -1.98 15.95 -1.03
N SER A 186 -1.55 14.95 -1.80
CA SER A 186 -1.76 13.54 -1.50
C SER A 186 -0.63 12.66 -2.08
N PRO A 187 -0.27 11.57 -1.36
CA PRO A 187 0.59 10.52 -1.86
C PRO A 187 0.18 9.95 -3.21
N GLU A 188 1.17 9.77 -4.08
CA GLU A 188 1.01 9.15 -5.39
C GLU A 188 1.73 7.80 -5.44
N LEU A 189 1.05 6.79 -5.96
CA LEU A 189 1.69 5.53 -6.36
C LEU A 189 2.59 5.82 -7.57
N VAL A 190 3.89 5.60 -7.42
CA VAL A 190 4.86 5.79 -8.50
C VAL A 190 5.02 4.48 -9.29
N PRO A 191 4.61 4.42 -10.56
CA PRO A 191 4.85 3.24 -11.40
C PRO A 191 6.35 3.03 -11.62
N GLN A 192 6.75 1.84 -12.07
CA GLN A 192 8.16 1.48 -12.33
C GLN A 192 8.73 2.15 -13.61
N GLU A 193 8.45 3.43 -13.81
CA GLU A 193 8.97 4.22 -14.93
C GLU A 193 10.34 4.81 -14.59
N PRO A 194 11.37 4.65 -15.45
CA PRO A 194 12.74 5.07 -15.12
C PRO A 194 12.89 6.52 -14.68
N ARG A 195 12.14 7.45 -15.28
CA ARG A 195 12.24 8.88 -14.96
C ARG A 195 11.76 9.18 -13.53
N ARG A 196 10.62 8.62 -13.13
CA ARG A 196 10.06 8.85 -11.79
C ARG A 196 10.82 8.06 -10.71
N LEU A 197 11.33 6.87 -11.05
CA LEU A 197 12.15 6.09 -10.14
C LEU A 197 13.47 6.78 -9.77
N ALA A 198 14.08 7.54 -10.69
CA ALA A 198 15.33 8.26 -10.43
C ALA A 198 15.20 9.36 -9.35
N GLU A 199 14.00 9.86 -9.10
CA GLU A 199 13.72 10.88 -8.07
C GLU A 199 13.58 10.26 -6.66
N LEU A 200 13.39 8.94 -6.59
CA LEU A 200 13.20 8.19 -5.35
C LEU A 200 14.54 7.75 -4.76
N THR A 201 15.23 8.68 -4.10
CA THR A 201 16.54 8.43 -3.51
C THR A 201 16.46 7.83 -2.10
N LYS A 202 17.58 7.25 -1.63
CA LYS A 202 17.70 6.74 -0.26
C LYS A 202 17.51 7.82 0.81
N ASP A 203 17.95 9.04 0.53
CA ASP A 203 17.88 10.17 1.47
C ASP A 203 16.43 10.61 1.72
N ASN A 204 15.56 10.39 0.73
CA ASN A 204 14.14 10.71 0.82
C ASN A 204 13.28 9.52 1.30
N LYS A 205 13.88 8.35 1.50
CA LYS A 205 13.16 7.15 1.95
C LYS A 205 12.68 7.31 3.39
N LEU A 206 11.38 7.16 3.60
CA LEU A 206 10.75 7.23 4.91
C LEU A 206 10.72 5.87 5.62
N GLY A 207 10.62 4.79 4.85
CA GLY A 207 10.51 3.44 5.39
C GLY A 207 9.64 2.54 4.53
N TYR A 208 9.08 1.54 5.19
CA TYR A 208 8.27 0.49 4.59
C TYR A 208 6.96 0.33 5.35
N VAL A 209 5.89 -0.01 4.65
CA VAL A 209 4.61 -0.43 5.26
C VAL A 209 4.22 -1.78 4.70
N PHE A 210 3.70 -2.62 5.60
CA PHE A 210 3.18 -3.95 5.29
C PHE A 210 1.79 -4.09 5.91
N PHE A 211 0.87 -4.70 5.17
CA PHE A 211 -0.42 -5.10 5.70
C PHE A 211 -0.47 -6.62 5.71
N MET A 212 -0.60 -7.20 6.89
CA MET A 212 -0.33 -8.62 7.15
C MET A 212 -1.31 -9.16 8.17
N ASP A 213 -1.43 -10.49 8.26
CA ASP A 213 -2.13 -11.12 9.37
C ASP A 213 -1.19 -11.36 10.55
N PHE A 214 -1.48 -10.72 11.67
CA PHE A 214 -0.95 -11.11 12.96
C PHE A 214 -1.68 -12.34 13.46
N ILE A 215 -0.92 -13.42 13.70
CA ILE A 215 -1.45 -14.64 14.31
C ILE A 215 -1.24 -14.52 15.81
N ASP A 216 -2.32 -14.26 16.54
CA ASP A 216 -2.25 -14.10 17.99
C ASP A 216 -1.91 -15.45 18.68
N PRO A 217 -1.53 -15.43 19.97
CA PRO A 217 -1.23 -16.67 20.71
C PRO A 217 -2.40 -17.68 20.79
N ARG A 218 -3.63 -17.27 20.46
CA ARG A 218 -4.82 -18.12 20.41
C ARG A 218 -5.07 -18.66 19.00
N GLY A 219 -4.25 -18.30 18.02
CA GLY A 219 -4.35 -18.71 16.62
C GLY A 219 -5.30 -17.86 15.78
N ALA A 220 -5.86 -16.77 16.32
CA ALA A 220 -6.71 -15.87 15.56
C ALA A 220 -5.84 -15.05 14.59
N ARG A 221 -6.30 -14.92 13.34
CA ARG A 221 -5.68 -14.06 12.32
C ARG A 221 -6.31 -12.68 12.41
N ILE A 222 -5.48 -11.68 12.61
CA ILE A 222 -5.89 -10.31 12.86
C ILE A 222 -5.15 -9.42 11.86
N PRO A 223 -5.85 -8.72 10.97
CA PRO A 223 -5.19 -7.79 10.05
C PRO A 223 -4.45 -6.72 10.84
N VAL A 224 -3.20 -6.48 10.48
CA VAL A 224 -2.36 -5.44 11.06
C VAL A 224 -1.66 -4.65 9.97
N GLY A 225 -1.44 -3.36 10.22
CA GLY A 225 -0.45 -2.56 9.54
C GLY A 225 0.84 -2.52 10.37
N LEU A 226 1.96 -2.87 9.75
CA LEU A 226 3.30 -2.77 10.33
C LEU A 226 4.13 -1.79 9.50
N ALA A 227 4.68 -0.78 10.17
CA ALA A 227 5.58 0.19 9.57
C ALA A 227 6.99 0.03 10.13
N LEU A 228 7.97 0.03 9.24
CA LEU A 228 9.39 -0.02 9.56
C LEU A 228 10.09 1.22 9.01
N ASP A 229 11.01 1.82 9.75
CA ASP A 229 11.90 2.85 9.20
C ASP A 229 12.98 2.23 8.28
N PRO A 230 13.84 3.04 7.62
CA PRO A 230 14.90 2.52 6.77
C PRO A 230 15.92 1.63 7.50
N ASN A 231 16.01 1.74 8.83
CA ASN A 231 16.83 0.92 9.70
C ASN A 231 16.08 -0.31 10.25
N PHE A 232 14.89 -0.62 9.72
CA PHE A 232 14.04 -1.72 10.18
C PHE A 232 13.58 -1.62 11.63
N THR A 233 13.60 -0.42 12.21
CA THR A 233 12.97 -0.19 13.51
C THR A 233 11.47 -0.07 13.32
N ILE A 234 10.69 -0.72 14.18
CA ILE A 234 9.23 -0.66 14.17
C ILE A 234 8.81 0.75 14.58
N THR A 235 8.19 1.48 13.66
CA THR A 235 7.62 2.81 13.95
C THR A 235 6.16 2.73 14.31
N HIS A 236 5.43 1.79 13.71
CA HIS A 236 4.01 1.56 13.99
C HIS A 236 3.66 0.09 13.86
N LEU A 237 2.76 -0.36 14.72
CA LEU A 237 2.11 -1.67 14.62
C LEU A 237 0.68 -1.54 15.12
N VAL A 238 -0.28 -1.66 14.21
CA VAL A 238 -1.69 -1.31 14.46
C VAL A 238 -2.58 -2.44 13.95
N ALA A 239 -3.46 -2.96 14.80
CA ALA A 239 -4.55 -3.84 14.42
C ALA A 239 -5.66 -3.07 13.70
N ALA A 240 -6.17 -3.67 12.64
CA ALA A 240 -7.29 -3.18 11.84
C ALA A 240 -8.39 -4.24 11.73
N GLY A 241 -9.64 -3.78 11.68
CA GLY A 241 -10.81 -4.64 11.51
C GLY A 241 -11.18 -5.48 12.74
N GLY A 242 -12.42 -5.96 12.77
CA GLY A 242 -12.93 -6.80 13.86
C GLY A 242 -13.51 -6.02 15.05
N ASP A 243 -13.58 -6.68 16.20
CA ASP A 243 -14.16 -6.13 17.43
C ASP A 243 -13.33 -4.95 17.98
N PRO A 244 -13.92 -3.76 18.20
CA PRO A 244 -13.20 -2.58 18.68
C PRO A 244 -12.48 -2.78 20.01
N GLY A 245 -13.06 -3.55 20.94
CA GLY A 245 -12.45 -3.84 22.23
C GLY A 245 -11.16 -4.64 22.07
N ARG A 246 -11.20 -5.68 21.23
CA ARG A 246 -10.02 -6.50 20.91
C ARG A 246 -8.95 -5.70 20.17
N VAL A 247 -9.33 -4.87 19.21
CA VAL A 247 -8.41 -3.97 18.48
C VAL A 247 -7.69 -3.04 19.46
N ASN A 248 -8.44 -2.40 20.38
CA ASN A 248 -7.85 -1.51 21.37
C ASN A 248 -6.89 -2.22 22.33
N GLU A 249 -7.24 -3.43 22.78
CA GLU A 249 -6.37 -4.27 23.61
C GLU A 249 -5.04 -4.58 22.89
N LEU A 250 -5.12 -4.99 21.62
CA LEU A 250 -3.94 -5.32 20.81
C LEU A 250 -3.07 -4.10 20.57
N ASN A 251 -3.66 -2.97 20.17
CA ASN A 251 -2.94 -1.74 19.94
C ASN A 251 -2.20 -1.26 21.19
N THR A 252 -2.79 -1.44 22.38
CA THR A 252 -2.13 -1.17 23.66
C THR A 252 -0.91 -2.05 23.87
N ARG A 253 -1.02 -3.35 23.56
CA ARG A 253 0.11 -4.30 23.67
C ARG A 253 1.20 -4.01 22.64
N PHE A 254 0.83 -3.62 21.42
CA PHE A 254 1.77 -3.31 20.34
C PHE A 254 2.67 -2.11 20.64
N GLN A 255 2.24 -1.19 21.51
CA GLN A 255 3.07 -0.05 21.93
C GLN A 255 4.43 -0.48 22.50
N LYS A 256 4.53 -1.65 23.15
CA LYS A 256 5.78 -2.17 23.70
C LYS A 256 6.85 -2.49 22.65
N PHE A 257 6.45 -2.63 21.39
CA PHE A 257 7.34 -3.02 20.29
C PHE A 257 7.78 -1.82 19.45
N ILE A 258 7.15 -0.66 19.63
CA ILE A 258 7.53 0.55 18.92
C ILE A 258 8.93 0.98 19.37
N GLY A 259 9.80 1.29 18.41
CA GLY A 259 11.22 1.58 18.65
C GLY A 259 12.11 0.33 18.77
N LEU A 260 11.55 -0.88 18.71
CA LEU A 260 12.34 -2.11 18.66
C LEU A 260 12.65 -2.52 17.22
N GLY A 261 13.65 -3.39 17.07
CA GLY A 261 14.13 -3.83 15.76
C GLY A 261 15.21 -2.91 15.20
N LYS A 262 16.14 -3.51 14.47
CA LYS A 262 17.25 -2.82 13.84
C LYS A 262 17.80 -3.67 12.70
N ARG A 263 18.26 -3.01 11.64
CA ARG A 263 18.86 -3.61 10.46
C ARG A 263 20.11 -4.39 10.86
N GLY A 264 20.15 -5.67 10.48
CA GLY A 264 21.25 -6.58 10.77
C GLY A 264 21.20 -7.25 12.16
N ASP A 265 20.35 -6.77 13.07
CA ASP A 265 20.19 -7.38 14.38
C ASP A 265 19.29 -8.62 14.33
N LYS A 266 19.46 -9.50 15.32
CA LYS A 266 18.53 -10.60 15.54
C LYS A 266 17.22 -10.02 16.08
N PRO A 267 16.04 -10.47 15.60
CA PRO A 267 14.75 -9.97 16.04
C PRO A 267 14.36 -10.56 17.41
N GLU A 268 15.20 -10.38 18.41
CA GLU A 268 14.95 -10.90 19.76
C GLU A 268 14.15 -9.87 20.55
N PHE A 269 12.82 -9.91 20.40
CA PHE A 269 11.92 -9.17 21.27
C PHE A 269 11.76 -9.91 22.60
N ALA A 270 12.17 -9.26 23.68
CA ALA A 270 12.01 -9.75 25.05
C ALA A 270 11.35 -8.64 25.88
N THR A 271 10.08 -8.35 25.58
CA THR A 271 9.31 -7.32 26.27
C THR A 271 8.63 -7.86 27.55
N ALA A 272 8.70 -9.17 27.76
CA ALA A 272 8.18 -9.88 28.93
C ALA A 272 9.23 -10.08 30.05
N ASP A 273 8.77 -10.08 31.31
CA ASP A 273 9.43 -10.84 32.37
C ASP A 273 9.35 -12.34 32.01
N LYS A 274 10.41 -13.11 32.29
CA LYS A 274 10.51 -14.56 32.03
C LYS A 274 9.34 -15.37 32.61
N LYS A 275 8.63 -14.86 33.61
CA LYS A 275 7.46 -15.52 34.22
C LYS A 275 6.13 -15.25 33.50
N ASP A 276 6.04 -14.19 32.69
CA ASP A 276 4.83 -13.85 31.95
C ASP A 276 4.75 -14.63 30.62
N LYS A 277 4.19 -15.85 30.72
CA LYS A 277 4.03 -16.75 29.56
C LYS A 277 3.12 -16.18 28.48
N ILE A 278 2.15 -15.31 28.84
CA ILE A 278 1.22 -14.73 27.87
C ILE A 278 1.94 -13.67 27.05
N GLN A 279 2.67 -12.77 27.70
CA GLN A 279 3.49 -11.78 27.01
C GLN A 279 4.60 -12.46 26.20
N ALA A 280 5.26 -13.49 26.72
CA ALA A 280 6.27 -14.24 25.97
C ALA A 280 5.72 -14.86 24.68
N ALA A 281 4.50 -15.42 24.71
CA ALA A 281 3.85 -15.93 23.49
C ALA A 281 3.52 -14.79 22.50
N PHE A 282 3.13 -13.63 23.01
CA PHE A 282 2.87 -12.44 22.20
C PHE A 282 4.15 -11.89 21.55
N ASP A 283 5.27 -11.86 22.28
CA ASP A 283 6.59 -11.47 21.77
C ASP A 283 7.02 -12.38 20.61
N VAL A 284 6.78 -13.69 20.72
CA VAL A 284 7.03 -14.66 19.63
C VAL A 284 6.16 -14.36 18.41
N ALA A 285 4.88 -14.04 18.60
CA ALA A 285 3.97 -13.70 17.51
C ALA A 285 4.40 -12.41 16.78
N VAL A 286 4.79 -11.37 17.52
CA VAL A 286 5.28 -10.11 16.92
C VAL A 286 6.63 -10.33 16.25
N ARG A 287 7.53 -11.12 16.84
CA ARG A 287 8.80 -11.51 16.20
C ARG A 287 8.58 -12.19 14.86
N ARG A 288 7.62 -13.12 14.79
CA ARG A 288 7.25 -13.80 13.53
C ARG A 288 6.82 -12.80 12.47
N LEU A 289 5.88 -11.92 12.80
CA LEU A 289 5.39 -10.87 11.92
C LEU A 289 6.54 -9.99 11.42
N TYR A 290 7.35 -9.46 12.33
CA TYR A 290 8.50 -8.61 12.04
C TYR A 290 9.53 -9.30 11.13
N THR A 291 9.86 -10.57 11.41
CA THR A 291 10.84 -11.31 10.61
C THR A 291 10.40 -11.42 9.16
N ILE A 292 9.12 -11.76 8.92
CA ILE A 292 8.58 -11.85 7.56
C ILE A 292 8.63 -10.48 6.85
N ALA A 293 8.24 -9.41 7.54
CA ALA A 293 8.30 -8.05 7.00
C ALA A 293 9.72 -7.60 6.66
N VAL A 294 10.70 -7.88 7.53
CA VAL A 294 12.12 -7.57 7.28
C VAL A 294 12.66 -8.35 6.09
N GLU A 295 12.31 -9.63 5.93
CA GLU A 295 12.75 -10.39 4.77
C GLU A 295 12.12 -9.90 3.46
N ALA A 296 10.86 -9.46 3.49
CA ALA A 296 10.23 -8.80 2.35
C ALA A 296 10.92 -7.46 2.02
N ALA A 297 11.23 -6.65 3.04
CA ALA A 297 11.99 -5.40 2.88
C ALA A 297 13.39 -5.66 2.31
N ASN A 298 14.08 -6.70 2.77
CA ASN A 298 15.39 -7.09 2.24
C ASN A 298 15.31 -7.54 0.78
N ALA A 299 14.25 -8.24 0.38
CA ALA A 299 14.03 -8.60 -1.02
C ALA A 299 13.85 -7.37 -1.91
N TYR A 300 13.10 -6.37 -1.43
CA TYR A 300 13.02 -5.06 -2.09
C TYR A 300 14.40 -4.39 -2.18
N GLU A 301 15.12 -4.24 -1.06
CA GLU A 301 16.44 -3.59 -1.05
C GLU A 301 17.45 -4.28 -2.00
N PHE A 302 17.37 -5.60 -2.12
CA PHE A 302 18.19 -6.36 -3.07
C PHE A 302 17.85 -5.98 -4.52
N GLU A 303 16.57 -6.03 -4.91
CA GLU A 303 16.14 -5.71 -6.26
C GLU A 303 16.43 -4.24 -6.64
N GLU A 304 16.21 -3.31 -5.71
CA GLU A 304 16.50 -1.90 -5.96
C GLU A 304 18.00 -1.63 -6.11
N LYS A 305 18.83 -2.33 -5.33
CA LYS A 305 20.28 -2.29 -5.51
C LYS A 305 20.63 -2.77 -6.92
N ASP A 306 20.11 -3.93 -7.34
CA ASP A 306 20.37 -4.48 -8.67
C ASP A 306 19.94 -3.52 -9.79
N ARG A 307 18.76 -2.89 -9.67
CA ARG A 307 18.30 -1.85 -10.60
C ARG A 307 19.24 -0.65 -10.65
N SER A 308 19.62 -0.11 -9.49
CA SER A 308 20.47 1.08 -9.42
C SER A 308 21.88 0.87 -9.97
N TRP A 309 22.39 -0.36 -9.90
CA TRP A 309 23.64 -0.75 -10.54
C TRP A 309 23.49 -0.85 -12.07
N ALA A 310 22.31 -1.26 -12.56
CA ALA A 310 22.03 -1.38 -13.98
C ALA A 310 21.82 -0.03 -14.69
N ASP A 311 21.29 0.98 -13.99
CA ASP A 311 21.01 2.32 -14.55
C ASP A 311 22.05 3.41 -14.18
N GLY A 312 23.05 3.07 -13.35
CA GLY A 312 24.16 3.96 -13.01
C GLY A 312 23.81 5.08 -12.02
N THR A 313 22.73 4.92 -11.25
CA THR A 313 22.24 5.92 -10.27
C THR A 313 22.85 5.76 -8.87
N PHE A 314 23.92 4.98 -8.72
CA PHE A 314 24.59 4.67 -7.46
C PHE A 314 26.04 5.16 -7.41
#